data_AF-A0A180FJT3-F1
#
_entry.id   AF-A0A180FJT3-F1
#
_cell.length_a   1.000
_cell.length_b   1.000
_cell.length_c   1.000
_cell.angle_alpha   90.00
_cell.angle_beta   90.00
_cell.angle_gamma   90.00
#
_symmetry.space_group_name_H-M   'P 1'
#
loop_
_entity.id
_entity.type
_entity.pdbx_description
1 polymer ?
#
loop_
_entity_poly.entity_id
_entity_poly.type
_entity_poly.pdbx_seq_one_letter_code
_entity_poly.pdbx_strand_id
1 'polypeptide(L)' 'MYYAKDILHLVNLEGYFISVSTMKGERVLLFTADSDNAEYAAALPAGVYILNGAKGKEKAVTRKFVVK' A
#
# COMPACT_ATOMS: atom_id res chain seq x y z
N MET A 1 -0.70 7.25 -3.42
CA MET A 1 -1.53 6.42 -2.53
C MET A 1 -2.07 7.26 -1.39
N TYR A 2 -3.33 7.02 -1.03
CA TYR A 2 -3.96 7.51 0.19
C TYR A 2 -4.89 6.44 0.75
N TYR A 3 -5.26 6.55 2.03
CA TYR A 3 -6.18 5.64 2.70
C TYR A 3 -7.43 6.41 3.12
N ALA A 4 -8.60 5.93 2.75
CA ALA A 4 -9.88 6.54 3.09
C ALA A 4 -10.97 5.48 3.16
N LYS A 5 -11.84 5.56 4.18
CA LYS A 5 -13.01 4.67 4.34
C LYS A 5 -12.67 3.19 4.19
N ASP A 6 -11.58 2.75 4.83
CA ASP A 6 -11.08 1.37 4.77
C ASP A 6 -10.67 0.89 3.38
N ILE A 7 -10.36 1.83 2.49
CA ILE A 7 -9.86 1.58 1.15
C ILE A 7 -8.49 2.23 0.99
N LEU A 8 -7.54 1.43 0.50
CA LEU A 8 -6.23 1.87 0.07
C LEU A 8 -6.31 2.18 -1.43
N HIS A 9 -6.24 3.46 -1.78
CA HIS A 9 -6.25 3.91 -3.17
C HIS A 9 -4.80 4.02 -3.68
N LEU A 10 -4.47 3.26 -4.71
CA LEU A 10 -3.18 3.25 -5.38
C LEU A 10 -3.28 4.07 -6.67
N VAL A 11 -2.29 4.92 -6.93
CA VAL A 11 -2.28 5.82 -8.09
C VAL A 11 -0.94 5.67 -8.80
N ASN A 12 -0.97 5.36 -10.10
CA ASN A 12 0.18 5.11 -10.97
C ASN A 12 1.10 4.00 -10.43
N LEU A 13 0.50 2.89 -10.02
CA LEU A 13 1.20 1.75 -9.44
C LEU A 13 0.83 0.43 -10.15
N GLU A 14 0.25 0.46 -11.35
CA GLU A 14 -0.13 -0.77 -12.04
C GLU A 14 1.05 -1.75 -12.16
N GLY A 15 0.80 -3.00 -11.79
CA GLY A 15 1.78 -4.08 -11.83
C GLY A 15 2.86 -3.99 -10.74
N TYR A 16 2.81 -3.00 -9.84
CA TYR A 16 3.67 -2.99 -8.67
C TYR A 16 3.24 -4.08 -7.69
N PHE A 17 4.22 -4.81 -7.19
CA PHE A 17 4.07 -5.67 -6.02
C PHE A 17 4.09 -4.81 -4.76
N ILE A 18 2.94 -4.74 -4.09
CA ILE A 18 2.68 -3.89 -2.94
C ILE A 18 2.77 -4.71 -1.67
N SER A 19 3.49 -4.19 -0.68
CA SER A 19 3.48 -4.68 0.70
C SER A 19 3.14 -3.54 1.64
N VAL A 20 2.33 -3.83 2.66
CA VAL A 20 2.05 -2.90 3.76
C VAL A 20 2.52 -3.53 5.05
N SER A 21 3.29 -2.79 5.84
CA SER A 21 3.78 -3.22 7.15
C SER A 21 3.50 -2.20 8.24
N THR A 22 3.40 -2.67 9.49
CA THR A 22 3.36 -1.81 10.67
C THR A 22 4.72 -1.13 10.89
N MET A 23 4.79 -0.11 11.73
CA MET A 23 6.05 0.53 12.14
C MET A 23 7.06 -0.44 12.80
N LYS A 24 6.59 -1.60 13.29
CA LYS A 24 7.47 -2.66 13.82
C LYS A 24 8.02 -3.59 12.74
N GLY A 25 7.60 -3.42 11.48
CA GLY A 25 8.01 -4.23 10.35
C GLY A 25 7.12 -5.44 10.06
N GLU A 26 6.05 -5.65 10.84
CA GLU A 26 5.11 -6.76 10.61
C GLU A 26 4.31 -6.51 9.33
N ARG A 27 4.45 -7.39 8.33
CA ARG A 27 3.71 -7.31 7.06
C ARG A 27 2.26 -7.72 7.26
N VAL A 28 1.34 -6.81 6.96
CA VAL A 28 -0.12 -7.00 7.12
C VAL A 28 -0.84 -7.18 5.80
N LEU A 29 -0.33 -6.63 4.70
CA LEU A 29 -0.87 -6.82 3.35
C LEU A 29 0.23 -7.15 2.34
N LEU A 30 -0.14 -7.90 1.31
CA LEU A 30 0.70 -8.20 0.16
C LEU A 30 -0.15 -8.57 -1.05
N PHE A 31 -0.02 -7.80 -2.12
CA PHE A 31 -0.79 -7.99 -3.35
C PHE A 31 -0.10 -7.27 -4.50
N THR A 32 -0.54 -7.55 -5.73
CA THR A 32 -0.13 -6.79 -6.92
C THR A 32 -1.22 -5.80 -7.26
N ALA A 33 -0.87 -4.55 -7.53
CA ALA A 33 -1.82 -3.55 -8.02
C ALA A 33 -2.24 -3.92 -9.46
N ASP A 34 -3.55 -4.07 -9.67
CA ASP A 34 -4.14 -4.57 -10.92
C ASP A 34 -4.34 -3.48 -11.98
N SER A 35 -4.29 -2.21 -11.58
CA SER A 35 -4.51 -1.05 -12.43
C SER A 35 -3.83 0.20 -11.86
N ASP A 36 -3.73 1.25 -12.69
CA ASP A 36 -3.14 2.52 -12.27
C ASP A 36 -3.99 3.30 -11.26
N ASN A 37 -5.26 2.93 -11.07
CA ASN A 37 -6.15 3.49 -10.04
C ASN A 37 -6.74 2.38 -9.17
N ALA A 38 -5.92 1.39 -8.81
CA ALA A 38 -6.36 0.24 -8.04
C ALA A 38 -6.88 0.65 -6.64
N GLU A 39 -8.00 0.05 -6.25
CA GLU A 39 -8.58 0.19 -4.92
C GLU A 39 -8.50 -1.13 -4.18
N TYR A 40 -7.98 -1.10 -2.96
CA TYR A 40 -7.86 -2.30 -2.15
C TYR A 40 -8.58 -2.11 -0.82
N ALA A 41 -9.66 -2.85 -0.62
CA ALA A 41 -10.39 -2.88 0.64
C ALA A 41 -9.51 -3.51 1.72
N ALA A 42 -9.19 -2.74 2.76
CA ALA A 42 -8.41 -3.19 3.90
C ALA A 42 -8.87 -2.46 5.16
N ALA A 43 -9.59 -3.16 6.04
CA ALA A 43 -9.95 -2.66 7.36
C ALA A 43 -8.75 -2.73 8.31
N LEU A 44 -7.76 -1.87 8.07
CA LEU A 44 -6.56 -1.79 8.91
C LEU A 44 -6.92 -1.18 10.27
N PRO A 45 -6.42 -1.72 11.40
CA PRO A 45 -6.55 -1.06 12.69
C PRO A 45 -5.94 0.35 12.69
N ALA A 46 -6.38 1.20 13.62
CA ALA A 46 -5.78 2.51 13.82
C ALA A 46 -4.28 2.38 14.12
N GLY A 47 -3.46 3.15 13.41
CA GLY A 47 -2.01 3.01 13.49
C GLY A 47 -1.25 3.67 12.36
N VAL A 48 0.08 3.46 12.38
CA VAL A 48 0.99 3.98 11.36
C VAL A 48 1.56 2.81 10.57
N TYR A 49 1.51 2.95 9.25
CA TYR A 49 1.89 1.91 8.30
C TYR A 49 2.87 2.44 7.26
N ILE A 50 3.67 1.52 6.72
CA ILE A 50 4.57 1.74 5.60
C ILE A 50 4.09 0.90 4.43
N LEU A 51 3.82 1.54 3.31
CA LEU A 51 3.61 0.89 2.02
C LEU A 51 4.94 0.87 1.26
N ASN A 52 5.34 -0.29 0.77
CA ASN A 52 6.42 -0.45 -0.20
C ASN A 52 5.88 -1.07 -1.48
N GLY A 53 6.25 -0.50 -2.63
CA GLY A 53 5.94 -1.01 -3.95
C GLY A 53 7.21 -1.25 -4.76
N ALA A 54 7.28 -2.38 -5.45
CA ALA A 54 8.36 -2.70 -6.39
C ALA A 54 7.82 -3.28 -7.69
N LYS A 55 8.42 -2.91 -8.83
CA LYS A 55 8.07 -3.43 -10.15
C LYS A 55 9.33 -3.62 -10.99
N GLY A 56 9.83 -4.85 -11.09
CA GLY A 56 11.03 -5.17 -11.87
C GLY A 56 12.22 -4.26 -11.53
N LYS A 57 12.69 -3.50 -12.52
CA LYS A 57 13.81 -2.53 -12.39
C LYS A 57 13.33 -1.09 -12.18
N GLU A 58 12.03 -0.85 -12.05
CA GLU A 58 11.49 0.48 -11.79
C GLU A 58 11.86 0.95 -10.38
N LYS A 59 11.84 2.27 -10.18
CA LYS A 59 12.15 2.86 -8.89
C LYS A 59 11.13 2.38 -7.85
N ALA A 60 11.63 1.85 -6.74
CA ALA A 60 10.81 1.45 -5.62
C ALA A 60 10.06 2.66 -5.02
N VAL A 61 8.84 2.39 -4.56
CA VAL A 61 7.98 3.39 -3.92
C VAL A 61 7.84 3.05 -2.46
N THR A 62 8.16 3.99 -1.58
CA THR A 62 7.91 3.88 -0.14
C THR A 62 7.05 5.05 0.32
N ARG A 63 5.98 4.78 1.06
CA ARG A 63 5.06 5.78 1.61
C ARG A 63 4.64 5.42 3.02
N LYS A 64 4.72 6.37 3.94
CA LYS A 64 4.14 6.26 5.28
C LYS A 64 2.72 6.83 5.27
N PHE A 65 1.78 6.16 5.91
CA PHE A 65 0.42 6.66 6.08
C PHE A 65 -0.13 6.31 7.46
N VAL A 66 -1.17 7.04 7.88
CA VAL A 66 -1.83 6.90 9.17
C VAL A 66 -3.27 6.48 8.94
N VAL A 67 -3.69 5.44 9.64
CA VAL A 67 -5.10 5.04 9.77
C VAL A 67 -5.60 5.59 11.10
N LYS A 68 -6.71 6.31 11.06
CA LYS A 68 -7.34 6.94 12.24
C LYS A 68 -8.48 6.09 12.75
#